data_AF-A0A2V7RS95-F1
#
_entry.id   AF-A0A2V7RS95-F1
#
_cell.length_a   1.000
_cell.length_b   1.000
_cell.length_c   1.000
_cell.angle_alpha   90.00
_cell.angle_beta   90.00
_cell.angle_gamma   90.00
#
_symmetry.space_group_name_H-M   'P 1'
#
loop_
_entity.id
_entity.type
_entity.pdbx_description
1 polymer ?
#
loop_
_entity_poly.entity_id
_entity_poly.type
_entity_poly.pdbx_seq_one_letter_code
_entity_poly.pdbx_strand_id
1 'polypeptide(L)'
;MTRLTDSLKEPGLALVTALLVVVLVGALILGVFTTSVADYRISRNLLFQEQALAAAEYGQNDVLRSWDTSWVHTIQPGNVTVRPVTVLGGGLDSVRVTRLDNTTFWLVSTSTVGSGVQTQARRRTGVIVRLNTPYIAVKGAVTLRLTTSFKQGGQAYASGFDQNPPGWAGCGPTGPPVAGLAAP
;
A
#
# COMPACT_ATOMS: atom_id res chain seq x y z
N MET A 1 75.55 44.65 12.80
CA MET A 1 74.25 44.10 13.26
C MET A 1 73.21 45.13 12.84
N THR A 2 72.19 44.88 12.02
CA THR A 2 71.47 43.64 11.72
C THR A 2 70.56 43.89 10.52
N ARG A 3 70.55 42.93 9.58
CA ARG A 3 69.50 42.62 8.59
C ARG A 3 68.85 43.78 7.84
N LEU A 4 69.43 44.08 6.67
CA LEU A 4 68.64 44.42 5.49
C LEU A 4 67.79 43.19 5.15
N THR A 5 66.49 43.22 5.43
CA THR A 5 65.54 42.33 4.77
C THR A 5 65.40 42.83 3.34
N ASP A 6 66.20 42.25 2.44
CA ASP A 6 65.92 42.29 1.01
C ASP A 6 64.56 41.64 0.80
N SER A 7 63.54 42.49 0.70
CA SER A 7 62.26 42.14 0.14
C SER A 7 62.51 41.84 -1.33
N LEU A 8 62.74 40.57 -1.66
CA LEU A 8 62.77 40.06 -3.02
C LEU A 8 61.43 40.37 -3.69
N LYS A 9 61.37 41.57 -4.26
CA LYS A 9 60.33 42.00 -5.17
C LYS A 9 60.63 41.27 -6.47
N GLU A 10 60.06 40.08 -6.60
CA GLU A 10 59.90 39.42 -7.90
C GLU A 10 58.56 39.88 -8.49
N PRO A 11 58.52 40.97 -9.28
CA PRO A 11 57.28 41.51 -9.82
C PRO A 11 56.55 40.53 -10.75
N GLY A 12 57.23 39.48 -11.23
CA GLY A 12 56.62 38.44 -12.06
C GLY A 12 55.85 37.36 -11.27
N LEU A 13 56.31 37.00 -10.06
CA LEU A 13 55.72 35.89 -9.29
C LEU A 13 54.38 36.27 -8.63
N ALA A 14 54.25 37.54 -8.21
CA ALA A 14 53.04 38.04 -7.56
C ALA A 14 51.81 38.02 -8.49
N LEU A 15 52.00 38.31 -9.79
CA LEU A 15 50.91 38.27 -10.78
C LEU A 15 50.41 36.85 -11.02
N VAL A 16 51.34 35.89 -11.17
CA VAL A 16 51.01 34.48 -11.44
C VAL A 16 50.28 33.86 -10.25
N THR A 17 50.74 34.14 -9.02
CA THR A 17 50.08 33.65 -7.80
C THR A 17 48.69 34.25 -7.61
N ALA A 18 48.52 35.56 -7.84
CA ALA A 18 47.20 36.20 -7.79
C ALA A 18 46.22 35.59 -8.81
N LEU A 19 46.68 35.31 -10.04
CA LEU A 19 45.85 34.70 -11.08
C LEU A 19 45.44 33.26 -10.71
N LEU A 20 46.37 32.49 -10.15
CA LEU A 20 46.10 31.13 -9.65
C LEU A 20 45.02 31.16 -8.54
N VAL A 21 45.11 32.10 -7.60
CA VAL A 21 44.12 32.27 -6.52
C VAL A 21 42.74 32.60 -7.08
N VAL A 22 42.65 33.52 -8.05
CA VAL A 22 41.35 33.87 -8.68
C VAL A 22 40.73 32.66 -9.38
N VAL A 23 41.53 31.85 -10.07
CA VAL A 23 41.04 30.62 -10.71
C VAL A 23 40.56 29.61 -9.66
N LEU A 24 41.29 29.44 -8.56
CA LEU A 24 40.86 28.55 -7.46
C LEU A 24 39.55 29.01 -6.83
N VAL A 25 39.41 30.31 -6.56
CA VAL A 25 38.16 30.88 -6.01
C VAL A 25 37.02 30.70 -7.01
N GLY A 26 37.24 30.95 -8.30
CA GLY A 26 36.26 30.71 -9.35
C GLY A 26 35.80 29.25 -9.43
N ALA A 27 36.74 28.31 -9.39
CA ALA A 27 36.45 26.88 -9.37
C ALA A 27 35.65 26.47 -8.12
N LEU A 28 35.98 27.04 -6.96
CA LEU A 28 35.29 26.75 -5.69
C LEU A 28 33.86 27.27 -5.69
N ILE A 29 33.64 28.49 -6.20
CA ILE A 29 32.31 29.08 -6.37
C ILE A 29 31.46 28.21 -7.30
N LEU A 30 31.99 27.82 -8.46
CA LEU A 30 31.30 26.93 -9.40
C LEU A 30 30.94 25.58 -8.75
N GLY A 31 31.86 25.01 -7.95
CA GLY A 31 31.60 23.81 -7.16
C GLY A 31 30.36 23.97 -6.26
N VAL A 32 30.33 25.02 -5.43
CA VAL A 32 29.20 25.26 -4.49
C VAL A 32 27.87 25.49 -5.22
N PHE A 33 27.87 26.29 -6.29
CA PHE A 33 26.65 26.56 -7.05
C PHE A 33 26.09 25.30 -7.72
N THR A 34 26.95 24.48 -8.33
CA THR A 34 26.51 23.24 -8.99
C THR A 34 25.93 22.23 -8.01
N THR A 35 26.53 22.05 -6.83
CA THR A 35 25.98 21.21 -5.76
C THR A 35 24.62 21.73 -5.28
N SER A 36 24.49 23.04 -5.06
CA SER A 36 23.24 23.65 -4.58
C SER A 36 22.07 23.44 -5.56
N VAL A 37 22.31 23.53 -6.86
CA VAL A 37 21.29 23.29 -7.89
C VAL A 37 20.88 21.81 -7.95
N ALA A 38 21.84 20.90 -7.74
CA ALA A 38 21.57 19.47 -7.68
C ALA A 38 20.66 19.13 -6.49
N ASP A 39 21.00 19.63 -5.30
CA ASP A 39 20.23 19.39 -4.06
C ASP A 39 18.80 19.88 -4.14
N TYR A 40 18.57 21.03 -4.79
CA TYR A 40 17.22 21.57 -4.99
C TYR A 40 16.35 20.66 -5.88
N ARG A 41 16.93 20.05 -6.92
CA ARG A 41 16.21 19.11 -7.79
C ARG A 41 15.95 17.78 -7.07
N ILE A 42 16.94 17.28 -6.33
CA ILE A 42 16.82 16.04 -5.56
C ILE A 42 15.74 16.17 -4.49
N SER A 43 15.75 17.26 -3.72
CA SER A 43 14.79 17.48 -2.62
C SER A 43 13.35 17.54 -3.13
N ARG A 44 13.09 18.24 -4.24
CA ARG A 44 11.75 18.30 -4.83
C ARG A 44 11.29 16.94 -5.35
N ASN A 45 12.18 16.20 -5.99
CA ASN A 45 11.86 14.85 -6.48
C ASN A 45 11.57 13.88 -5.33
N LEU A 46 12.27 14.02 -4.20
CA LEU A 46 12.05 13.21 -3.01
C LEU A 46 10.64 13.43 -2.45
N LEU A 47 10.20 14.68 -2.32
CA LEU A 47 8.84 15.01 -1.83
C LEU A 47 7.75 14.35 -2.67
N PHE A 48 7.83 14.44 -4.00
CA PHE A 48 6.85 13.79 -4.88
C PHE A 48 6.91 12.26 -4.78
N GLN A 49 8.09 11.69 -4.57
CA GLN A 49 8.25 10.26 -4.36
C GLN A 49 7.62 9.78 -3.05
N GLU A 50 7.74 10.54 -1.97
CA GLU A 50 7.10 10.25 -0.68
C GLU A 50 5.57 10.37 -0.80
N GLN A 51 5.07 11.42 -1.45
CA GLN A 51 3.64 11.58 -1.70
C GLN A 51 3.07 10.43 -2.55
N ALA A 52 3.76 10.04 -3.62
CA ALA A 52 3.34 8.91 -4.44
C ALA A 52 3.38 7.59 -3.66
N LEU A 53 4.34 7.41 -2.74
CA LEU A 53 4.41 6.23 -1.88
C LEU A 53 3.22 6.20 -0.91
N ALA A 54 2.99 7.30 -0.18
CA ALA A 54 1.88 7.40 0.77
C ALA A 54 0.53 7.19 0.08
N ALA A 55 0.35 7.74 -1.12
CA ALA A 55 -0.84 7.52 -1.92
C ALA A 55 -0.98 6.04 -2.34
N ALA A 56 0.10 5.38 -2.77
CA ALA A 56 0.10 3.96 -3.11
C ALA A 56 -0.26 3.08 -1.89
N GLU A 57 0.27 3.38 -0.70
CA GLU A 57 -0.08 2.66 0.53
C GLU A 57 -1.53 2.91 0.94
N TYR A 58 -2.04 4.13 0.77
CA TYR A 58 -3.44 4.43 0.99
C TYR A 58 -4.35 3.59 0.08
N GLY A 59 -4.03 3.48 -1.22
CA GLY A 59 -4.79 2.66 -2.17
C GLY A 59 -4.91 1.20 -1.74
N GLN A 60 -3.83 0.60 -1.26
CA GLN A 60 -3.85 -0.77 -0.72
C GLN A 60 -4.78 -0.90 0.48
N ASN A 61 -4.67 0.03 1.43
CA ASN A 61 -5.49 0.03 2.64
C ASN A 61 -6.97 0.27 2.36
N ASP A 62 -7.30 1.11 1.37
CA ASP A 62 -8.69 1.37 0.96
C ASP A 62 -9.37 0.12 0.37
N VAL A 63 -8.65 -0.65 -0.44
CA VAL A 63 -9.16 -1.94 -0.96
C VAL A 63 -9.31 -2.98 0.14
N LEU A 64 -8.37 -3.04 1.10
CA LEU A 64 -8.51 -3.94 2.25
C LEU A 64 -9.66 -3.52 3.17
N ARG A 65 -9.90 -2.22 3.32
CA ARG A 65 -11.03 -1.68 4.10
C ARG A 65 -12.38 -1.98 3.45
N SER A 66 -12.46 -1.90 2.12
CA SER A 66 -13.67 -2.18 1.33
C SER A 66 -13.78 -3.65 0.89
N TRP A 67 -13.06 -4.54 1.56
CA TRP A 67 -13.05 -5.96 1.25
C TRP A 67 -14.40 -6.60 1.55
N ASP A 68 -15.04 -7.14 0.52
CA ASP A 68 -16.38 -7.74 0.61
C ASP A 68 -16.47 -9.01 -0.25
N THR A 69 -17.28 -9.97 0.19
CA THR A 69 -17.46 -11.27 -0.46
C THR A 69 -18.12 -11.16 -1.83
N SER A 70 -18.94 -10.13 -2.05
CA SER A 70 -19.69 -9.92 -3.29
C SER A 70 -18.81 -9.86 -4.55
N TRP A 71 -17.64 -9.24 -4.47
CA TRP A 71 -16.71 -9.10 -5.59
C TRP A 71 -15.44 -9.93 -5.43
N VAL A 72 -15.01 -10.25 -4.20
CA VAL A 72 -13.77 -11.02 -3.99
C VAL A 72 -13.95 -12.48 -4.40
N HIS A 73 -15.12 -13.09 -4.15
CA HIS A 73 -15.38 -14.49 -4.50
C HIS A 73 -15.52 -14.71 -6.01
N THR A 74 -15.82 -13.67 -6.80
CA THR A 74 -15.96 -13.79 -8.25
C THR A 74 -14.59 -13.85 -8.96
N ILE A 75 -13.51 -13.50 -8.26
CA ILE A 75 -12.15 -13.57 -8.82
C ILE A 75 -11.70 -15.02 -8.81
N GLN A 76 -11.49 -15.58 -9.99
CA GLN A 76 -10.89 -16.91 -10.13
C GLN A 76 -9.38 -16.84 -9.87
N PRO A 77 -8.75 -17.91 -9.33
CA PRO A 77 -7.29 -17.95 -9.19
C PRO A 77 -6.62 -17.70 -10.54
N GLY A 78 -5.62 -16.81 -10.57
CA GLY A 78 -4.95 -16.34 -11.79
C GLY A 78 -5.56 -15.09 -12.41
N ASN A 79 -6.80 -14.71 -12.07
CA ASN A 79 -7.42 -13.50 -12.58
C ASN A 79 -7.03 -12.25 -11.79
N VAL A 80 -7.12 -11.10 -12.47
CA VAL A 80 -6.82 -9.78 -11.92
C VAL A 80 -8.05 -8.89 -12.02
N THR A 81 -8.40 -8.23 -10.93
CA THR A 81 -9.41 -7.18 -10.88
C THR A 81 -8.73 -5.85 -10.57
N VAL A 82 -9.08 -4.80 -11.32
CA VAL A 82 -8.54 -3.46 -11.11
C VAL A 82 -9.58 -2.62 -10.39
N ARG A 83 -9.19 -2.00 -9.29
CA ARG A 83 -10.03 -1.09 -8.51
C ARG A 83 -9.46 0.32 -8.63
N PRO A 84 -10.21 1.28 -9.19
CA PRO A 84 -9.81 2.67 -9.13
C PRO A 84 -9.95 3.17 -7.70
N VAL A 85 -8.94 3.86 -7.19
CA VAL A 85 -8.97 4.54 -5.90
C VAL A 85 -8.67 6.01 -6.14
N THR A 86 -9.47 6.88 -5.53
CA THR A 86 -9.22 8.32 -5.58
C THR A 86 -8.59 8.74 -4.27
N VAL A 87 -7.34 9.19 -4.32
CA VAL A 87 -6.62 9.65 -3.12
C VAL A 87 -6.87 11.14 -2.91
N LEU A 88 -7.28 11.51 -1.69
CA LEU A 88 -7.37 12.91 -1.26
C LEU A 88 -5.99 13.56 -1.34
N GLY A 89 -5.86 14.65 -2.10
CA GLY A 89 -4.58 15.36 -2.30
C GLY A 89 -3.92 15.15 -3.67
N GLY A 90 -4.54 14.36 -4.55
CA GLY A 90 -4.10 14.22 -5.94
C GLY A 90 -3.14 13.06 -6.14
N GLY A 91 -3.68 11.95 -6.63
CA GLY A 91 -2.95 10.78 -7.11
C GLY A 91 -3.93 9.88 -7.83
N LEU A 92 -3.68 9.58 -9.11
CA LEU A 92 -4.49 8.64 -9.89
C LEU A 92 -4.02 7.24 -9.52
N ASP A 93 -4.61 6.64 -8.49
CA ASP A 93 -4.13 5.37 -7.94
C ASP A 93 -5.08 4.23 -8.30
N SER A 94 -4.52 3.20 -8.92
CA SER A 94 -5.25 2.00 -9.28
C SER A 94 -4.64 0.83 -8.53
N VAL A 95 -5.50 0.02 -7.92
CA VAL A 95 -5.10 -1.18 -7.20
C VAL A 95 -5.44 -2.38 -8.05
N ARG A 96 -4.44 -3.19 -8.36
CA ARG A 96 -4.61 -4.48 -9.04
C ARG A 96 -4.65 -5.56 -7.97
N VAL A 97 -5.77 -6.27 -7.91
CA VAL A 97 -5.99 -7.40 -7.01
C VAL A 97 -5.90 -8.67 -7.84
N THR A 98 -4.84 -9.44 -7.63
CA THR A 98 -4.63 -10.72 -8.29
C THR A 98 -4.90 -11.83 -7.30
N ARG A 99 -5.78 -12.78 -7.64
CA ARG A 99 -5.98 -13.96 -6.79
C ARG A 99 -4.93 -15.00 -7.11
N LEU A 100 -4.13 -15.39 -6.11
CA LEU A 100 -3.04 -16.37 -6.28
C LEU A 100 -3.53 -17.79 -6.00
N ASP A 101 -4.29 -17.98 -4.92
CA ASP A 101 -4.87 -19.28 -4.54
C ASP A 101 -6.28 -19.08 -3.95
N ASN A 102 -6.86 -20.11 -3.31
CA ASN A 102 -8.19 -20.02 -2.74
C ASN A 102 -8.32 -18.99 -1.60
N THR A 103 -7.23 -18.66 -0.91
CA THR A 103 -7.17 -17.77 0.26
C THR A 103 -6.23 -16.58 0.10
N THR A 104 -5.35 -16.59 -0.89
CA THR A 104 -4.21 -15.66 -1.01
C THR A 104 -4.41 -14.72 -2.18
N PHE A 105 -4.18 -13.44 -1.93
CA PHE A 105 -4.35 -12.37 -2.89
C PHE A 105 -3.11 -11.48 -2.88
N TRP A 106 -2.71 -11.05 -4.07
CA TRP A 106 -1.64 -10.08 -4.27
C TRP A 106 -2.24 -8.75 -4.68
N LEU A 107 -2.06 -7.74 -3.83
CA LEU A 107 -2.53 -6.39 -4.08
C LEU A 107 -1.35 -5.53 -4.48
N VAL A 108 -1.51 -4.85 -5.60
CA VAL A 108 -0.50 -3.96 -6.15
C VAL A 108 -1.14 -2.60 -6.39
N SER A 109 -0.73 -1.60 -5.62
CA SER A 109 -1.16 -0.22 -5.85
C SER A 109 -0.14 0.52 -6.67
N THR A 110 -0.59 1.43 -7.53
CA THR A 110 0.27 2.22 -8.40
C THR A 110 -0.23 3.64 -8.44
N SER A 111 0.46 4.51 -7.71
CA SER A 111 0.12 5.92 -7.63
C SER A 111 1.09 6.76 -8.43
N THR A 112 0.54 7.78 -9.08
CA THR A 112 1.28 8.85 -9.76
C THR A 112 0.89 10.19 -9.16
N VAL A 113 1.88 10.94 -8.69
CA VAL A 113 1.70 12.28 -8.13
C VAL A 113 2.47 13.29 -8.97
N GLY A 114 1.84 14.44 -9.20
CA GLY A 114 2.37 15.51 -10.05
C GLY A 114 1.60 15.66 -11.37
N SER A 115 1.70 16.84 -11.97
CA SER A 115 0.97 17.26 -13.17
C SER A 115 1.97 17.78 -14.20
N GLY A 116 1.81 17.38 -15.47
CA GLY A 116 2.66 17.84 -16.59
C GLY A 116 3.93 17.01 -16.83
N VAL A 117 4.79 17.46 -17.76
CA VAL A 117 5.92 16.69 -18.33
C VAL A 117 7.17 16.65 -17.44
N GLN A 118 7.27 17.53 -16.44
CA GLN A 118 8.54 17.82 -15.73
C GLN A 118 8.58 17.36 -14.26
N THR A 119 7.42 17.10 -13.62
CA THR A 119 7.35 16.70 -12.20
C THR A 119 6.28 15.65 -12.03
N GLN A 120 6.65 14.39 -12.30
CA GLN A 120 5.82 13.23 -11.99
C GLN A 120 6.66 12.22 -11.21
N ALA A 121 6.14 11.79 -10.07
CA ALA A 121 6.65 10.62 -9.36
C ALA A 121 5.64 9.49 -9.49
N ARG A 122 6.13 8.30 -9.81
CA ARG A 122 5.33 7.07 -9.83
C ARG A 122 5.88 6.11 -8.81
N ARG A 123 5.02 5.61 -7.93
CA ARG A 123 5.36 4.56 -6.95
C ARG A 123 4.41 3.40 -7.10
N ARG A 124 4.97 2.20 -6.92
CA ARG A 124 4.24 0.94 -6.98
C ARG A 124 4.60 0.13 -5.76
N THR A 125 3.62 -0.18 -4.95
CA THR A 125 3.77 -1.01 -3.74
C THR A 125 2.97 -2.29 -3.91
N GLY A 126 3.47 -3.37 -3.32
CA GLY A 126 2.85 -4.69 -3.38
C GLY A 126 2.71 -5.29 -1.99
N VAL A 127 1.55 -5.85 -1.68
CA VAL A 127 1.31 -6.60 -0.45
C VAL A 127 0.61 -7.91 -0.78
N ILE A 128 0.99 -8.98 -0.09
CA ILE A 128 0.29 -10.27 -0.17
C ILE A 128 -0.55 -10.39 1.08
N VAL A 129 -1.84 -10.65 0.90
CA VAL A 129 -2.79 -10.86 2.00
C VAL A 129 -3.39 -12.25 1.89
N ARG A 130 -3.75 -12.81 3.04
CA ARG A 130 -4.37 -14.12 3.14
C ARG A 130 -5.67 -14.03 3.93
N LEU A 131 -6.73 -14.60 3.38
CA LEU A 131 -7.98 -14.82 4.08
C LEU A 131 -7.76 -15.90 5.16
N ASN A 132 -7.93 -15.49 6.40
CA ASN A 132 -8.05 -16.41 7.52
C ASN A 132 -9.53 -16.63 7.82
N THR A 133 -10.16 -17.56 7.11
CA THR A 133 -11.56 -17.91 7.39
C THR A 133 -11.61 -18.85 8.59
N PRO A 134 -12.25 -18.46 9.71
CA PRO A 134 -12.38 -19.35 10.86
C PRO A 134 -13.19 -20.57 10.44
N TYR A 135 -12.67 -21.76 10.74
CA TYR A 135 -13.43 -22.98 10.58
C TYR A 135 -14.45 -23.08 11.71
N ILE A 136 -15.72 -22.89 11.37
CA ILE A 136 -16.84 -23.10 12.28
C ILE A 136 -17.48 -24.43 11.93
N ALA A 137 -17.25 -25.44 12.78
CA ALA A 137 -17.89 -26.74 12.64
C ALA A 137 -19.36 -26.64 13.06
N VAL A 138 -20.24 -26.35 12.10
CA VAL A 138 -21.69 -26.41 12.30
C VAL A 138 -22.10 -27.89 12.23
N LYS A 139 -22.31 -28.51 13.39
CA LYS A 139 -22.62 -29.95 13.52
C LYS A 139 -24.12 -30.25 13.50
N GLY A 140 -24.95 -29.20 13.55
CA GLY A 140 -26.40 -29.29 13.54
C GLY A 140 -27.03 -27.92 13.35
N ALA A 141 -28.35 -27.87 13.18
CA ALA A 141 -29.12 -26.63 12.97
C ALA A 141 -28.89 -25.61 14.09
N VAL A 142 -28.75 -26.09 15.33
CA VAL A 142 -28.24 -25.30 16.45
C VAL A 142 -26.98 -25.98 16.98
N THR A 143 -25.83 -25.30 16.86
CA THR A 143 -24.57 -25.77 17.44
C THR A 143 -24.19 -24.90 18.63
N LEU A 144 -24.07 -25.51 19.81
CA LEU A 144 -23.68 -24.83 21.05
C LEU A 144 -22.23 -25.16 21.39
N ARG A 145 -21.48 -24.19 21.90
CA ARG A 145 -20.09 -24.36 22.32
C ARG A 145 -19.90 -24.37 23.83
N LEU A 146 -20.92 -23.93 24.59
CA LEU A 146 -20.89 -23.82 26.04
C LEU A 146 -21.61 -25.02 26.67
N THR A 147 -21.01 -25.59 27.72
CA THR A 147 -21.52 -26.74 28.49
C THR A 147 -22.72 -26.39 29.39
N THR A 148 -23.08 -25.11 29.51
CA THR A 148 -24.11 -24.65 30.44
C THR A 148 -25.47 -24.56 29.75
N SER A 149 -26.24 -25.64 29.89
CA SER A 149 -27.69 -25.79 29.64
C SER A 149 -28.29 -24.99 28.47
N PHE A 150 -28.64 -25.68 27.38
CA PHE A 150 -29.63 -25.19 26.42
C PHE A 150 -31.01 -25.18 27.05
N LYS A 151 -31.69 -24.03 27.08
CA LYS A 151 -33.09 -23.92 27.52
C LYS A 151 -33.96 -23.55 26.32
N GLN A 152 -34.74 -24.52 25.85
CA GLN A 152 -35.82 -24.31 24.90
C GLN A 152 -37.09 -23.99 25.68
N GLY A 153 -37.69 -22.82 25.43
CA GLY A 153 -38.91 -22.39 26.11
C GLY A 153 -40.17 -22.71 25.29
N GLY A 154 -41.23 -23.16 25.96
CA GLY A 154 -42.55 -23.37 25.34
C GLY A 154 -42.57 -24.48 24.29
N GLN A 155 -43.22 -24.22 23.15
CA GLN A 155 -43.40 -25.16 22.02
C GLN A 155 -42.33 -25.01 20.91
N ALA A 156 -41.21 -24.32 21.20
CA ALA A 156 -40.13 -24.21 20.23
C ALA A 156 -39.51 -25.59 19.99
N TYR A 157 -39.20 -25.93 18.74
CA TYR A 157 -38.46 -27.13 18.35
C TYR A 157 -37.33 -26.74 17.39
N ALA A 158 -36.17 -27.42 17.50
CA ALA A 158 -35.05 -27.22 16.58
C ALA A 158 -34.99 -28.44 15.65
N SER A 159 -35.22 -28.21 14.36
CA SER A 159 -35.19 -29.23 13.32
C SER A 159 -33.87 -29.15 12.57
N GLY A 160 -33.24 -30.30 12.31
CA GLY A 160 -32.07 -30.39 11.44
C GLY A 160 -32.41 -30.58 9.95
N PHE A 161 -33.68 -30.43 9.60
CA PHE A 161 -34.17 -30.47 8.23
C PHE A 161 -34.29 -29.06 7.69
N ASP A 162 -33.65 -28.82 6.54
CA ASP A 162 -33.87 -27.59 5.78
C ASP A 162 -35.31 -27.59 5.24
N GLN A 163 -36.02 -26.49 5.44
CA GLN A 163 -37.36 -26.26 4.88
C GLN A 163 -37.40 -24.90 4.22
N ASN A 164 -37.91 -24.85 3.00
CA ASN A 164 -38.15 -23.58 2.31
C ASN A 164 -39.36 -22.89 2.97
N PRO A 165 -39.18 -21.69 3.54
CA PRO A 165 -40.30 -20.98 4.17
C PRO A 165 -41.41 -20.71 3.16
N PRO A 166 -42.69 -20.76 3.58
CA PRO A 166 -43.79 -20.42 2.69
C PRO A 166 -43.61 -19.03 2.07
N GLY A 167 -43.72 -18.94 0.73
CA GLY A 167 -43.59 -17.69 -0.02
C GLY A 167 -42.17 -17.32 -0.46
N TRP A 168 -41.14 -18.11 -0.11
CA TRP A 168 -39.77 -17.86 -0.55
C TRP A 168 -39.46 -18.64 -1.83
N ALA A 169 -39.30 -17.92 -2.94
CA ALA A 169 -38.83 -18.47 -4.21
C ALA A 169 -37.30 -18.36 -4.30
N GLY A 170 -36.63 -19.44 -4.74
CA GLY A 170 -35.19 -19.41 -5.05
C GLY A 170 -34.24 -19.92 -3.96
N CYS A 171 -34.74 -20.58 -2.91
CA CYS A 171 -33.90 -21.15 -1.84
C CYS A 171 -32.99 -22.32 -2.29
N GLY A 172 -33.11 -22.79 -3.53
CA GLY A 172 -32.38 -23.96 -4.02
C GLY A 172 -32.90 -25.28 -3.41
N PRO A 173 -32.23 -26.41 -3.70
CA PRO A 173 -32.53 -27.69 -3.08
C PRO A 173 -32.14 -27.71 -1.59
N THR A 174 -32.96 -28.36 -0.76
CA THR A 174 -32.67 -28.58 0.66
C THR A 174 -31.45 -29.47 0.83
N GLY A 175 -30.59 -29.16 1.80
CA GLY A 175 -29.42 -29.97 2.12
C GLY A 175 -29.78 -31.31 2.80
N PRO A 176 -28.78 -32.20 2.97
CA PRO A 176 -28.96 -33.42 3.75
C PRO A 176 -29.30 -33.08 5.21
N PRO A 177 -30.16 -33.89 5.87
CA PRO A 177 -30.55 -33.63 7.24
C PRO A 177 -29.36 -33.72 8.20
N VAL A 178 -29.29 -32.76 9.12
CA VAL A 178 -28.29 -32.70 10.20
C VAL A 178 -28.97 -32.93 11.55
N ALA A 179 -28.20 -32.95 12.64
CA ALA A 179 -28.80 -32.95 13.98
C ALA A 179 -29.55 -31.62 14.23
N GLY A 180 -30.73 -31.67 14.86
CA GLY A 180 -31.45 -30.45 15.25
C GLY A 180 -30.71 -29.62 16.30
N LEU A 181 -30.02 -30.30 17.22
CA LEU A 181 -29.18 -29.72 18.26
C LEU A 181 -27.86 -30.49 18.32
N ALA A 182 -26.73 -29.76 18.30
CA ALA A 182 -25.40 -30.30 18.53
C ALA A 182 -24.74 -29.55 19.70
N ALA A 183 -24.57 -30.25 20.81
CA ALA A 183 -23.82 -29.81 21.99
C ALA A 183 -22.52 -30.64 22.11
N PRO A 184 -21.46 -30.13 22.78
CA PRO A 184 -20.26 -30.90 23.06
C PRO A 184 -20.52 -32.13 23.92
#